data_AF-A0A3N5THS8-F1
#
_entry.id   AF-A0A3N5THS8-F1
#
_cell.length_a   1.000
_cell.length_b   1.000
_cell.length_c   1.000
_cell.angle_alpha   90.00
_cell.angle_beta   90.00
_cell.angle_gamma   90.00
#
_symmetry.space_group_name_H-M   'P 1'
#
loop_
_entity.id
_entity.type
_entity.pdbx_description
1 polymer ?
#
loop_
_entity_poly.entity_id
_entity_poly.type
_entity_poly.pdbx_seq_one_letter_code
_entity_poly.pdbx_strand_id
1 'polypeptide(L)' 'MLLVIDVGNTNIVMGIYDGDRLVRDWRIRTEHNTTE' A
#
# COMPACT_ATOMS: atom_id res chain seq x y z
N MET A 1 8.99 13.22 -0.46
CA MET A 1 7.78 12.37 -0.53
C MET A 1 8.12 11.06 -1.21
N LEU A 2 7.83 9.92 -0.56
CA LEU A 2 8.14 8.57 -1.02
C LEU A 2 6.91 7.67 -0.87
N LEU A 3 6.53 6.97 -1.93
CA LEU A 3 5.47 5.96 -1.91
C LEU A 3 6.09 4.60 -1.55
N VAL A 4 5.61 3.98 -0.48
CA VAL A 4 5.92 2.59 -0.14
C VAL A 4 4.71 1.71 -0.42
N ILE A 5 4.96 0.48 -0.87
CA ILE A 5 3.93 -0.54 -1.08
C ILE A 5 4.44 -1.84 -0.45
N ASP A 6 3.65 -2.38 0.48
CA ASP A 6 3.83 -3.71 1.06
C ASP A 6 2.74 -4.63 0.52
N VAL A 7 3.15 -5.68 -0.19
CA VAL A 7 2.25 -6.60 -0.90
C VAL A 7 2.17 -7.90 -0.12
N GLY A 8 1.08 -8.09 0.62
CA GLY A 8 0.74 -9.35 1.28
C GLY A 8 -0.29 -10.17 0.50
N ASN A 9 -0.41 -11.46 0.84
CA ASN A 9 -1.38 -12.36 0.20
C ASN A 9 -2.85 -11.98 0.47
N THR A 10 -3.14 -11.28 1.58
CA THR A 10 -4.51 -10.91 1.96
C THR A 10 -4.75 -9.42 1.87
N ASN A 11 -3.72 -8.60 2.07
CA ASN A 11 -3.83 -7.16 2.00
C ASN A 11 -2.58 -6.57 1.34
N ILE A 12 -2.79 -5.51 0.56
CA ILE A 12 -1.74 -4.61 0.11
C ILE A 12 -1.86 -3.33 0.93
N VAL A 13 -0.75 -2.88 1.49
CA VAL A 13 -0.65 -1.63 2.23
C VAL A 13 0.17 -0.65 1.42
N MET A 14 -0.34 0.56 1.24
CA MET A 14 0.34 1.63 0.53
C MET A 14 0.47 2.84 1.46
N GLY A 15 1.62 3.51 1.45
CA GLY A 15 1.86 4.67 2.31
C GLY A 15 2.69 5.74 1.63
N ILE A 16 2.38 7.01 1.91
CA ILE A 16 3.19 8.16 1.48
C ILE A 16 3.95 8.68 2.69
N TYR A 17 5.28 8.62 2.61
CA TYR A 17 6.20 9.20 3.58
C TYR A 17 6.69 10.58 3.12
N ASP A 18 6.85 11.48 4.07
CA ASP A 18 7.57 12.74 3.92
C ASP A 18 8.72 12.79 4.93
N GLY A 19 9.94 12.51 4.45
CA GLY A 19 11.05 12.13 5.32
C GLY A 19 10.69 10.87 6.11
N ASP A 20 10.82 10.94 7.43
CA ASP A 20 10.53 9.84 8.35
C ASP A 20 9.06 9.80 8.81
N ARG A 21 8.20 10.71 8.31
CA ARG A 21 6.81 10.82 8.71
C ARG A 21 5.88 10.16 7.70
N LEU A 22 5.07 9.20 8.16
CA LEU A 22 3.94 8.70 7.38
C LEU A 22 2.84 9.77 7.33
N VAL A 23 2.52 10.23 6.12
CA VAL A 23 1.54 11.31 5.91
C VAL A 23 0.15 10.75 5.61
N ARG A 24 0.10 9.60 4.93
CA ARG A 24 -1.15 8.88 4.64
C ARG A 24 -0.86 7.43 4.29
N ASP A 25 -1.76 6.53 4.67
CA ASP A 25 -1.76 5.14 4.25
C ASP A 25 -3.15 4.67 3.81
N TRP A 26 -3.14 3.59 3.03
CA TRP A 26 -4.33 2.86 2.61
C TRP A 26 -4.06 1.37 2.72
N ARG A 27 -5.11 0.64 3.08
CA ARG A 27 -5.13 -0.82 3.07
C ARG A 27 -6.20 -1.29 2.12
N ILE A 28 -5.80 -2.08 1.14
CA ILE A 28 -6.73 -2.74 0.21
C ILE A 28 -6.60 -4.25 0.38
N ARG A 29 -7.70 -4.97 0.19
CA ARG A 29 -7.67 -6.43 0.15
C ARG A 29 -6.94 -6.87 -1.12
N THR A 30 -6.07 -7.85 -1.00
CA THR A 30 -5.41 -8.46 -2.15
C THR A 30 -6.44 -9.28 -2.93
N GLU A 31 -6.72 -8.85 -4.15
CA GLU A 31 -7.57 -9.52 -5.12
C GLU A 31 -6.67 -10.17 -6.17
N HIS A 32 -6.52 -11.49 -6.13
CA HIS A 32 -5.70 -12.22 -7.09
C HIS A 32 -6.29 -12.20 -8.52
N ASN A 33 -7.56 -11.84 -8.67
CA ASN A 33 -8.29 -11.83 -9.93
C ASN A 33 -8.43 -10.42 -10.54
N THR A 34 -7.53 -9.49 -10.24
CA THR A 34 -7.63 -8.07 -10.69
C THR A 34 -7.40 -7.86 -12.20
N THR A 35 -7.33 -8.93 -12.99
CA THR A 35 -7.19 -8.90 -14.46
C THR A 35 -8.24 -9.80 -15.09
N GLU A 36 -9.46 -9.28 -15.22
CA GLU A 36 -10.46 -9.70 -16.22
C GLU A 36 -10.84 -8.47 -17.06
#